data_AF-A0A2R4SDI8-F1
#
_entry.id   AF-A0A2R4SDI8-F1
#
_cell.length_a   1.000
_cell.length_b   1.000
_cell.length_c   1.000
_cell.angle_alpha   90.00
_cell.angle_beta   90.00
_cell.angle_gamma   90.00
#
_symmetry.space_group_name_H-M   'P 1'
#
loop_
_entity.id
_entity.type
_entity.pdbx_description
1 polymer ?
#
loop_
_entity_poly.entity_id
_entity_poly.type
_entity_poly.pdbx_seq_one_letter_code
_entity_poly.pdbx_strand_id
1 'polypeptide(L)'
;VREVKKNIQKLNLVNINFSEQLPLSPLHWLVADKQESIVIESVKEGLKIYDNPVGVLTNNPNFDYQLFNLNNYRALSNSTPQNSFSEKVDLDSYSRGMGGLGLPGDLSSMSRFVRAAFTKLNSLPMQTESGSVSQFFHILGSVEQQKGLCEVTDGKYEYTIYSSCCDMDKGVYYYRTYDNSQINSVNLNHEHLDTTELISYPLRSEAQYYAVN
;
A
#
# COMPACT_ATOMS: atom_id res chain seq x y z
N VAL A 1 -1.42 -7.35 16.73
CA VAL A 1 0.03 -7.49 16.43
C VAL A 1 0.82 -8.18 17.53
N ARG A 2 0.70 -7.77 18.81
CA ARG A 2 1.48 -8.38 19.91
C ARG A 2 1.39 -9.90 20.00
N GLU A 3 0.19 -10.45 19.86
CA GLU A 3 -0.03 -11.90 19.85
C GLU A 3 0.65 -12.58 18.65
N VAL A 4 0.65 -11.94 17.48
CA VAL A 4 1.36 -12.43 16.29
C VAL A 4 2.86 -12.47 16.56
N LYS A 5 3.45 -11.38 17.06
CA LYS A 5 4.88 -11.33 17.45
C LYS A 5 5.26 -12.49 18.39
N LYS A 6 4.42 -12.77 19.39
CA LYS A 6 4.66 -13.84 20.39
C LYS A 6 4.57 -15.24 19.79
N ASN A 7 3.64 -15.47 18.87
CA ASN A 7 3.36 -16.83 18.38
C ASN A 7 4.10 -17.18 17.09
N ILE A 8 4.45 -16.20 16.27
CA ILE A 8 5.11 -16.45 14.98
C ILE A 8 6.49 -17.10 15.12
N GLN A 9 7.17 -16.89 16.25
CA GLN A 9 8.44 -17.56 16.56
C GLN A 9 8.32 -19.09 16.67
N LYS A 10 7.10 -19.61 16.79
CA LYS A 10 6.80 -21.05 16.85
C LYS A 10 6.48 -21.64 15.47
N LEU A 11 6.40 -20.80 14.42
CA LEU A 11 6.06 -21.23 13.07
C LEU A 11 7.32 -21.53 12.27
N ASN A 12 7.23 -22.55 11.42
CA ASN A 12 8.20 -22.82 10.36
C ASN A 12 7.47 -22.85 9.03
N LEU A 13 7.78 -21.92 8.14
CA LEU A 13 7.22 -21.91 6.80
C LEU A 13 7.87 -23.01 5.97
N VAL A 14 7.04 -23.79 5.28
CA VAL A 14 7.47 -24.95 4.50
C VAL A 14 7.21 -24.73 3.01
N ASN A 15 8.10 -25.25 2.17
CA ASN A 15 8.02 -25.14 0.72
C ASN A 15 7.06 -26.20 0.14
N ILE A 16 5.77 -26.08 0.48
CA ILE A 16 4.71 -26.98 0.03
C ILE A 16 3.67 -26.17 -0.76
N ASN A 17 3.49 -26.52 -2.03
CA ASN A 17 2.48 -25.90 -2.90
C ASN A 17 1.06 -26.19 -2.39
N PHE A 18 0.13 -25.27 -2.64
CA PHE A 18 -1.29 -25.55 -2.40
C PHE A 18 -1.81 -26.63 -3.37
N SER A 19 -1.49 -26.49 -4.66
CA SER A 19 -1.72 -27.49 -5.71
C SER A 19 -0.72 -27.31 -6.85
N GLU A 20 -0.70 -28.21 -7.83
CA GLU A 20 0.14 -28.07 -9.03
C GLU A 20 -0.21 -26.82 -9.85
N GLN A 21 -1.48 -26.42 -9.87
CA GLN A 21 -1.97 -25.24 -10.60
C GLN A 21 -1.75 -23.94 -9.83
N LEU A 22 -1.52 -24.00 -8.52
CA LEU A 22 -1.32 -22.86 -7.62
C LEU A 22 -0.02 -23.05 -6.82
N PRO A 23 1.15 -22.92 -7.50
CA PRO A 23 2.44 -23.06 -6.85
C PRO A 23 2.75 -21.89 -5.91
N LEU A 24 3.71 -22.09 -5.00
CA LEU A 24 4.17 -21.04 -4.10
C LEU A 24 4.82 -19.87 -4.86
N SER A 25 4.59 -18.68 -4.32
CA SER A 25 5.29 -17.44 -4.69
C SER A 25 6.09 -16.93 -3.49
N PRO A 26 7.22 -16.21 -3.70
CA PRO A 26 7.90 -15.51 -2.62
C PRO A 26 6.99 -14.45 -1.99
N LEU A 27 6.80 -14.50 -0.68
CA LEU A 27 5.92 -13.59 0.06
C LEU A 27 6.61 -13.02 1.29
N HIS A 28 6.15 -11.83 1.66
CA HIS A 28 6.33 -11.20 2.96
C HIS A 28 4.98 -10.60 3.39
N TRP A 29 4.81 -10.31 4.68
CA TRP A 29 3.52 -9.95 5.23
C TRP A 29 3.59 -8.65 6.01
N LEU A 30 2.67 -7.74 5.71
CA LEU A 30 2.32 -6.63 6.60
C LEU A 30 1.19 -7.08 7.51
N VAL A 31 1.38 -6.97 8.82
CA VAL A 31 0.34 -7.24 9.81
C VAL A 31 0.13 -5.98 10.63
N ALA A 32 -1.11 -5.53 10.73
CA ALA A 32 -1.48 -4.34 11.48
C ALA A 32 -2.63 -4.64 12.44
N ASP A 33 -2.67 -3.90 13.55
CA ASP A 33 -3.85 -3.70 14.36
C ASP A 33 -4.13 -2.20 14.49
N LYS A 34 -5.05 -1.83 15.38
CA LYS A 34 -5.47 -0.43 15.57
C LYS A 34 -4.35 0.48 16.10
N GLN A 35 -3.25 -0.08 16.61
CA GLN A 35 -2.19 0.68 17.29
C GLN A 35 -0.85 0.61 16.56
N GLU A 36 -0.50 -0.55 16.00
CA GLU A 36 0.83 -0.79 15.45
C GLU A 36 0.77 -1.65 14.19
N SER A 37 1.85 -1.61 13.41
CA SER A 37 2.05 -2.48 12.26
C SER A 37 3.46 -3.06 12.27
N ILE A 38 3.58 -4.27 11.74
CA ILE A 38 4.83 -5.01 11.62
C ILE A 38 4.99 -5.56 10.21
N VAL A 39 6.22 -5.84 9.84
CA VAL A 39 6.56 -6.59 8.63
C VAL A 39 7.21 -7.91 9.03
N ILE A 40 6.80 -8.98 8.38
CA ILE A 40 7.34 -10.33 8.57
C ILE A 40 7.93 -10.77 7.23
N GLU A 41 9.21 -11.15 7.23
CA GLU A 41 9.92 -11.63 6.04
C GLU A 41 10.53 -13.00 6.29
N SER A 42 10.30 -13.93 5.35
CA SER A 42 10.99 -15.22 5.32
C SER A 42 12.29 -15.09 4.53
N VAL A 43 13.41 -15.03 5.24
CA VAL A 43 14.74 -14.89 4.64
C VAL A 43 15.61 -16.11 4.94
N LYS A 44 16.81 -16.16 4.35
CA LYS A 44 17.74 -17.28 4.54
C LYS A 44 18.10 -17.52 6.01
N GLU A 45 18.15 -16.46 6.83
CA GLU A 45 18.43 -16.57 8.27
C GLU A 45 17.20 -17.00 9.11
N GLY A 46 16.02 -17.10 8.50
CA GLY A 46 14.76 -17.45 9.15
C GLY A 46 13.68 -16.36 9.02
N LEU A 47 12.64 -16.44 9.86
CA LEU A 47 11.60 -15.43 9.93
C LEU A 47 12.10 -14.19 10.66
N LYS A 48 12.23 -13.07 9.94
CA LYS A 48 12.51 -11.75 10.51
C LYS A 48 11.22 -10.98 10.75
N ILE A 49 11.17 -10.25 11.85
CA ILE A 49 10.04 -9.40 12.24
C ILE A 49 10.58 -7.99 12.46
N TYR A 50 9.96 -7.01 11.82
CA TYR A 50 10.31 -5.60 11.93
C TYR A 50 9.11 -4.81 12.44
N ASP A 51 9.34 -3.87 13.35
CA ASP A 51 8.37 -2.81 13.61
C ASP A 51 8.27 -1.92 12.37
N ASN A 52 7.05 -1.55 11.99
CA ASN A 52 6.80 -0.72 10.81
C ASN A 52 6.29 0.67 11.21
N PRO A 53 7.20 1.62 11.47
CA PRO A 53 6.84 2.96 11.93
C PRO A 53 6.16 3.81 10.85
N VAL A 54 6.35 3.48 9.57
CA VAL A 54 5.74 4.19 8.45
C VAL A 54 4.43 3.56 8.00
N GLY A 55 4.14 2.32 8.42
CA GLY A 55 2.96 1.52 8.07
C GLY A 55 2.74 1.43 6.57
N VAL A 56 3.81 1.16 5.81
CA VAL A 56 3.84 0.90 4.37
C VAL A 56 4.72 -0.33 4.13
N LEU A 57 4.39 -1.13 3.12
CA LEU A 57 5.22 -2.24 2.63
C LEU A 57 5.02 -2.36 1.11
N THR A 58 6.07 -2.72 0.37
CA THR A 58 5.97 -2.99 -1.07
C THR A 58 6.43 -4.40 -1.43
N ASN A 59 7.54 -4.59 -2.14
CA ASN A 59 8.09 -5.88 -2.57
C ASN A 59 9.57 -5.96 -2.19
N ASN A 60 10.47 -6.35 -3.09
CA ASN A 60 11.92 -6.36 -2.81
C ASN A 60 12.54 -4.96 -2.92
N PRO A 61 13.64 -4.67 -2.20
CA PRO A 61 14.40 -5.50 -1.28
C PRO A 61 13.72 -5.64 0.09
N ASN A 62 14.40 -6.30 1.04
CA ASN A 62 13.96 -6.43 2.43
C ASN A 62 13.59 -5.08 3.09
N PHE A 63 12.69 -5.15 4.06
CA PHE A 63 12.07 -3.97 4.68
C PHE A 63 13.08 -3.02 5.34
N ASP A 64 14.17 -3.52 5.91
CA ASP A 64 15.25 -2.69 6.48
C ASP A 64 15.92 -1.80 5.43
N TYR A 65 16.16 -2.31 4.22
CA TYR A 65 16.65 -1.50 3.10
C TYR A 65 15.61 -0.48 2.63
N GLN A 66 14.33 -0.86 2.56
CA GLN A 66 13.26 0.08 2.20
C GLN A 66 13.19 1.25 3.19
N LEU A 67 13.25 0.94 4.48
CA LEU A 67 13.23 1.94 5.55
C LEU A 67 14.50 2.80 5.52
N PHE A 68 15.68 2.20 5.36
CA PHE A 68 16.94 2.93 5.28
C PHE A 68 16.98 3.88 4.07
N ASN A 69 16.40 3.50 2.94
CA ASN A 69 16.34 4.34 1.75
C ASN A 69 15.57 5.65 1.95
N LEU A 70 14.64 5.72 2.91
CA LEU A 70 13.93 6.98 3.22
C LEU A 70 14.88 8.11 3.62
N ASN A 71 16.09 7.79 4.13
CA ASN A 71 17.11 8.79 4.45
C ASN A 71 17.51 9.65 3.25
N ASN A 72 17.46 9.10 2.03
CA ASN A 72 17.78 9.82 0.79
C ASN A 72 16.74 10.92 0.48
N TYR A 73 15.55 10.85 1.07
CA TYR A 73 14.41 11.73 0.77
C TYR A 73 14.07 12.68 1.93
N ARG A 74 14.94 12.77 2.93
CA ARG A 74 14.73 13.61 4.14
C ARG A 74 14.54 15.11 3.86
N ALA A 75 14.94 15.59 2.68
CA ALA A 75 14.81 16.98 2.27
C ALA A 75 13.46 17.27 1.58
N LEU A 76 12.68 16.24 1.22
CA LEU A 76 11.36 16.43 0.65
C LEU A 76 10.43 17.11 1.66
N SER A 77 9.52 17.94 1.14
CA SER A 77 8.55 18.68 1.94
C SER A 77 7.24 18.84 1.18
N ASN A 78 6.13 18.92 1.91
CA ASN A 78 4.82 19.30 1.36
C ASN A 78 4.66 20.83 1.23
N SER A 79 5.66 21.61 1.62
CA SER A 79 5.66 23.08 1.60
C SER A 79 6.55 23.64 0.49
N THR A 80 6.34 24.91 0.13
CA THR A 80 7.23 25.60 -0.81
C THR A 80 8.64 25.71 -0.21
N PRO A 81 9.70 25.29 -0.93
CA PRO A 81 11.06 25.35 -0.42
C PRO A 81 11.57 26.80 -0.37
N GLN A 82 12.47 27.08 0.57
CA GLN A 82 13.26 28.31 0.56
C GLN A 82 14.44 28.16 -0.42
N ASN A 83 14.96 29.28 -0.93
CA ASN A 83 16.18 29.28 -1.73
C ASN A 83 17.41 28.97 -0.85
N SER A 84 17.78 27.69 -0.79
CA SER A 84 18.99 27.22 -0.10
C SER A 84 20.16 26.97 -1.04
N PHE A 85 20.03 27.31 -2.33
CA PHE A 85 21.08 27.09 -3.33
C PHE A 85 22.27 28.04 -3.08
N SER A 86 22.01 29.35 -3.01
CA SER A 86 22.99 30.37 -2.65
C SER A 86 22.31 31.71 -2.44
N GLU A 87 22.74 32.48 -1.43
CA GLU A 87 22.28 33.87 -1.21
C GLU A 87 22.74 34.84 -2.33
N LYS A 88 23.63 34.41 -3.23
CA LYS A 88 24.16 35.24 -4.32
C LYS A 88 23.24 35.33 -5.54
N VAL A 89 22.24 34.46 -5.63
CA VAL A 89 21.27 34.42 -6.74
C VAL A 89 19.88 34.27 -6.15
N ASP A 90 18.98 35.17 -6.52
CA ASP A 90 17.58 35.07 -6.15
C ASP A 90 16.86 34.13 -7.12
N LEU A 91 16.34 33.01 -6.61
CA LEU A 91 15.70 31.97 -7.41
C LEU A 91 14.21 31.92 -7.10
N ASP A 92 13.40 32.10 -8.14
CA ASP A 92 11.94 32.11 -8.05
C ASP A 92 11.35 30.73 -7.74
N SER A 93 10.35 30.69 -6.86
CA SER A 93 9.43 29.56 -6.73
C SER A 93 8.34 29.62 -7.79
N TYR A 94 8.70 29.25 -9.02
CA TYR A 94 7.85 29.41 -10.21
C TYR A 94 6.66 28.41 -10.28
N SER A 95 6.64 27.39 -9.41
CA SER A 95 5.56 26.39 -9.37
C SER A 95 5.19 26.00 -7.94
N ARG A 96 3.97 25.50 -7.76
CA ARG A 96 3.52 24.88 -6.50
C ARG A 96 4.01 23.43 -6.44
N GLY A 97 4.20 22.91 -5.22
CA GLY A 97 4.64 21.52 -5.02
C GLY A 97 6.14 21.28 -5.23
N MET A 98 6.94 22.34 -5.43
CA MET A 98 8.39 22.22 -5.60
C MET A 98 9.11 21.62 -4.38
N GLY A 99 8.48 21.56 -3.20
CA GLY A 99 9.03 20.86 -2.03
C GLY A 99 9.16 19.34 -2.23
N GLY A 100 8.39 18.77 -3.16
CA GLY A 100 8.45 17.35 -3.53
C GLY A 100 9.48 17.03 -4.62
N LEU A 101 10.29 18.01 -5.07
CA LEU A 101 11.32 17.76 -6.08
C LEU A 101 12.31 16.71 -5.58
N GLY A 102 12.46 15.64 -6.34
CA GLY A 102 13.25 14.45 -5.98
C GLY A 102 12.42 13.24 -5.54
N LEU A 103 11.11 13.39 -5.33
CA LEU A 103 10.22 12.25 -5.11
C LEU A 103 10.19 11.36 -6.37
N PRO A 104 10.47 10.04 -6.26
CA PRO A 104 10.63 9.19 -7.44
C PRO A 104 9.26 8.87 -8.07
N GLY A 105 9.21 8.92 -9.41
CA GLY A 105 7.98 8.74 -10.19
C GLY A 105 7.84 7.38 -10.89
N ASP A 106 8.87 6.54 -10.86
CA ASP A 106 8.83 5.21 -11.50
C ASP A 106 8.03 4.18 -10.69
N LEU A 107 7.82 3.00 -11.29
CA LEU A 107 6.98 1.91 -10.76
C LEU A 107 7.75 0.89 -9.92
N SER A 108 9.08 1.06 -9.74
CA SER A 108 9.87 0.13 -8.94
C SER A 108 9.37 0.06 -7.50
N SER A 109 9.61 -1.06 -6.85
CA SER A 109 9.21 -1.29 -5.46
C SER A 109 9.71 -0.20 -4.51
N MET A 110 10.98 0.17 -4.61
CA MET A 110 11.58 1.22 -3.77
C MET A 110 10.93 2.57 -4.00
N SER A 111 10.70 2.94 -5.26
CA SER A 111 10.05 4.20 -5.60
C SER A 111 8.61 4.26 -5.13
N ARG A 112 7.85 3.16 -5.29
CA ARG A 112 6.50 3.03 -4.72
C ARG A 112 6.52 3.11 -3.20
N PHE A 113 7.48 2.50 -2.52
CA PHE A 113 7.58 2.59 -1.06
C PHE A 113 7.80 4.02 -0.58
N VAL A 114 8.76 4.73 -1.17
CA VAL A 114 9.06 6.13 -0.86
C VAL A 114 7.83 7.01 -1.12
N ARG A 115 7.19 6.84 -2.28
CA ARG A 115 6.02 7.64 -2.67
C ARG A 115 4.83 7.39 -1.77
N ALA A 116 4.48 6.13 -1.50
CA ALA A 116 3.39 5.79 -0.58
C ALA A 116 3.68 6.29 0.85
N ALA A 117 4.92 6.14 1.35
CA ALA A 117 5.29 6.64 2.68
C ALA A 117 5.18 8.16 2.76
N PHE A 118 5.73 8.89 1.79
CA PHE A 118 5.64 10.35 1.73
C PHE A 118 4.19 10.82 1.63
N THR A 119 3.40 10.26 0.70
CA THR A 119 2.00 10.60 0.50
C THR A 119 1.15 10.31 1.75
N LYS A 120 1.34 9.15 2.39
CA LYS A 120 0.63 8.79 3.63
C LYS A 120 0.97 9.74 4.76
N LEU A 121 2.26 9.91 5.07
CA LEU A 121 2.70 10.65 6.26
C LEU A 121 2.46 12.16 6.17
N ASN A 122 2.24 12.69 4.96
CA ASN A 122 1.89 14.09 4.74
C ASN A 122 0.41 14.31 4.41
N SER A 123 -0.40 13.24 4.34
CA SER A 123 -1.84 13.36 4.13
C SER A 123 -2.54 13.89 5.39
N LEU A 124 -3.62 14.65 5.20
CA LEU A 124 -4.38 15.22 6.30
C LEU A 124 -5.39 14.20 6.85
N PRO A 125 -5.62 14.16 8.17
CA PRO A 125 -6.67 13.33 8.74
C PRO A 125 -8.05 13.84 8.29
N MET A 126 -8.95 12.91 8.01
CA MET A 126 -10.32 13.20 7.62
C MET A 126 -11.27 13.05 8.81
N GLN A 127 -12.29 13.90 8.88
CA GLN A 127 -13.24 13.94 10.01
C GLN A 127 -14.38 12.92 9.88
N THR A 128 -14.57 12.34 8.70
CA THR A 128 -15.61 11.35 8.42
C THR A 128 -14.97 10.05 7.95
N GLU A 129 -15.64 8.93 8.22
CA GLU A 129 -15.27 7.62 7.68
C GLU A 129 -15.16 7.64 6.15
N SER A 130 -16.17 8.17 5.47
CA SER A 130 -16.17 8.27 4.01
C SER A 130 -14.99 9.09 3.49
N GLY A 131 -14.64 10.17 4.19
CA GLY A 131 -13.45 10.96 3.91
C GLY A 131 -12.17 10.15 4.10
N SER A 132 -12.03 9.43 5.22
CA SER A 132 -10.87 8.60 5.51
C SER A 132 -10.68 7.47 4.51
N VAL A 133 -11.75 6.77 4.14
CA VAL A 133 -11.73 5.72 3.11
C VAL A 133 -11.33 6.32 1.76
N SER A 134 -11.93 7.45 1.38
CA SER A 134 -11.57 8.16 0.15
C SER A 134 -10.08 8.57 0.12
N GLN A 135 -9.59 9.15 1.22
CA GLN A 135 -8.20 9.56 1.37
C GLN A 135 -7.25 8.34 1.27
N PHE A 136 -7.63 7.20 1.83
CA PHE A 136 -6.87 5.96 1.72
C PHE A 136 -6.70 5.51 0.26
N PHE A 137 -7.78 5.53 -0.53
CA PHE A 137 -7.71 5.21 -1.96
C PHE A 137 -6.91 6.25 -2.76
N HIS A 138 -6.92 7.53 -2.37
CA HIS A 138 -6.04 8.54 -2.97
C HIS A 138 -4.55 8.28 -2.67
N ILE A 139 -4.23 7.83 -1.45
CA ILE A 139 -2.86 7.43 -1.09
C ILE A 139 -2.42 6.24 -1.94
N LEU A 140 -3.23 5.19 -2.06
CA LEU A 140 -2.91 4.04 -2.93
C LEU A 140 -2.82 4.44 -4.41
N GLY A 141 -3.67 5.38 -4.85
CA GLY A 141 -3.63 5.94 -6.20
C GLY A 141 -2.28 6.56 -6.57
N SER A 142 -1.51 7.06 -5.59
CA SER A 142 -0.16 7.58 -5.85
C SER A 142 0.82 6.52 -6.36
N VAL A 143 0.55 5.23 -6.13
CA VAL A 143 1.41 4.11 -6.51
C VAL A 143 0.70 3.07 -7.40
N GLU A 144 -0.45 3.44 -7.96
CA GLU A 144 -1.20 2.61 -8.89
C GLU A 144 -0.41 2.39 -10.19
N GLN A 145 -0.46 1.16 -10.72
CA GLN A 145 0.18 0.78 -11.97
C GLN A 145 -0.87 0.66 -13.08
N GLN A 146 -0.72 1.45 -14.14
CA GLN A 146 -1.60 1.41 -15.31
C GLN A 146 -1.13 0.34 -16.31
N LYS A 147 -2.10 -0.32 -16.96
CA LYS A 147 -1.84 -1.28 -18.04
C LYS A 147 -0.96 -0.62 -19.12
N GLY A 148 0.18 -1.24 -19.44
CA GLY A 148 1.12 -0.76 -20.46
C GLY A 148 2.41 -0.10 -19.92
N LEU A 149 2.53 0.12 -18.61
CA LEU A 149 3.70 0.83 -18.04
C LEU A 149 4.77 -0.08 -17.42
N CYS A 150 4.45 -1.34 -17.14
CA CYS A 150 5.39 -2.31 -16.54
C CYS A 150 5.29 -3.65 -17.28
N GLU A 151 6.12 -3.86 -18.31
CA GLU A 151 6.18 -5.15 -19.02
C GLU A 151 6.97 -6.17 -18.18
N VAL A 152 6.35 -7.32 -17.91
CA VAL A 152 6.97 -8.41 -17.10
C VAL A 152 7.53 -9.52 -17.99
N THR A 153 6.89 -9.77 -19.11
CA THR A 153 7.31 -10.65 -20.20
C THR A 153 6.71 -10.12 -21.50
N ASP A 154 7.27 -10.46 -22.66
CA ASP A 154 6.81 -9.99 -23.98
C ASP A 154 5.28 -9.93 -24.11
N GLY A 155 4.76 -8.71 -24.28
CA GLY A 155 3.34 -8.40 -24.44
C GLY A 155 2.47 -8.51 -23.18
N LYS A 156 3.04 -8.81 -22.01
CA LYS A 156 2.31 -8.92 -20.73
C LYS A 156 2.76 -7.85 -19.75
N TYR A 157 1.78 -7.16 -19.19
CA TYR A 157 2.01 -5.99 -18.34
C TYR A 157 1.47 -6.23 -16.93
N GLU A 158 2.26 -5.88 -15.93
CA GLU A 158 1.80 -5.72 -14.55
C GLU A 158 0.94 -4.45 -14.45
N TYR A 159 -0.15 -4.55 -13.68
CA TYR A 159 -1.03 -3.44 -13.38
C TYR A 159 -1.72 -3.69 -12.04
N THR A 160 -2.26 -2.64 -11.42
CA THR A 160 -3.02 -2.75 -10.17
C THR A 160 -4.37 -3.41 -10.45
N ILE A 161 -4.50 -4.71 -10.18
CA ILE A 161 -5.75 -5.46 -10.43
C ILE A 161 -6.92 -4.92 -9.59
N TYR A 162 -6.66 -4.63 -8.31
CA TYR A 162 -7.61 -4.03 -7.39
C TYR A 162 -6.88 -3.26 -6.28
N SER A 163 -7.61 -2.43 -5.54
CA SER A 163 -7.14 -1.78 -4.31
C SER A 163 -8.17 -2.01 -3.22
N SER A 164 -7.73 -2.19 -1.97
CA SER A 164 -8.62 -2.41 -0.84
C SER A 164 -8.24 -1.59 0.39
N CYS A 165 -9.24 -1.35 1.24
CA CYS A 165 -9.12 -0.67 2.52
C CYS A 165 -9.95 -1.44 3.55
N CYS A 166 -9.36 -1.78 4.69
CA CYS A 166 -10.06 -2.49 5.76
C CYS A 166 -10.30 -1.54 6.94
N ASP A 167 -11.57 -1.26 7.25
CA ASP A 167 -11.93 -0.63 8.51
C ASP A 167 -11.94 -1.69 9.61
N MET A 168 -10.89 -1.69 10.43
CA MET A 168 -10.70 -2.63 11.54
C MET A 168 -11.55 -2.31 12.77
N ASP A 169 -12.17 -1.13 12.84
CA ASP A 169 -13.09 -0.78 13.93
C ASP A 169 -14.48 -1.35 13.65
N LYS A 170 -14.93 -1.29 12.39
CA LYS A 170 -16.28 -1.68 11.97
C LYS A 170 -16.35 -3.03 11.29
N GLY A 171 -15.21 -3.63 10.93
CA GLY A 171 -15.17 -4.89 10.19
C GLY A 171 -15.68 -4.74 8.75
N VAL A 172 -15.41 -3.60 8.12
CA VAL A 172 -15.84 -3.33 6.73
C VAL A 172 -14.64 -3.44 5.79
N TYR A 173 -14.79 -4.24 4.75
CA TYR A 173 -13.82 -4.41 3.69
C TYR A 173 -14.26 -3.61 2.45
N TYR A 174 -13.54 -2.54 2.16
CA TYR A 174 -13.76 -1.72 0.96
C TYR A 174 -12.81 -2.14 -0.16
N TYR A 175 -13.28 -2.09 -1.40
CA TYR A 175 -12.43 -2.33 -2.57
C TYR A 175 -12.91 -1.60 -3.83
N ARG A 176 -11.98 -1.34 -4.74
CA ARG A 176 -12.23 -1.00 -6.15
C ARG A 176 -11.39 -1.92 -7.03
N THR A 177 -11.81 -2.15 -8.26
CA THR A 177 -11.00 -2.91 -9.23
C THR A 177 -10.44 -1.96 -10.29
N TYR A 178 -9.52 -2.44 -11.13
CA TYR A 178 -8.97 -1.62 -12.21
C TYR A 178 -10.07 -1.08 -13.13
N ASP A 179 -11.04 -1.92 -13.50
CA ASP A 179 -12.08 -1.60 -14.46
C ASP A 179 -13.34 -0.99 -13.79
N ASN A 180 -13.46 -1.06 -12.45
CA ASN A 180 -14.53 -0.42 -11.67
C ASN A 180 -13.98 0.51 -10.58
N SER A 181 -14.08 1.82 -10.84
CA SER A 181 -13.64 2.87 -9.91
C SER A 181 -14.59 3.12 -8.73
N GLN A 182 -15.80 2.54 -8.72
CA GLN A 182 -16.69 2.64 -7.58
C GLN A 182 -16.13 1.86 -6.39
N ILE A 183 -16.14 2.48 -5.21
CA ILE A 183 -15.77 1.79 -3.97
C ILE A 183 -16.95 0.89 -3.55
N ASN A 184 -16.69 -0.41 -3.56
CA ASN A 184 -17.60 -1.45 -3.09
C ASN A 184 -17.25 -1.79 -1.63
N SER A 185 -18.21 -2.27 -0.85
CA SER A 185 -17.98 -2.64 0.55
C SER A 185 -18.67 -3.95 0.92
N VAL A 186 -18.01 -4.75 1.76
CA VAL A 186 -18.60 -5.91 2.43
C VAL A 186 -18.45 -5.70 3.93
N ASN A 187 -19.56 -5.75 4.67
CA ASN A 187 -19.53 -5.63 6.13
C ASN A 187 -19.58 -7.02 6.76
N LEU A 188 -18.51 -7.40 7.44
CA LEU A 188 -18.40 -8.69 8.12
C LEU A 188 -19.54 -8.91 9.11
N ASN A 189 -19.97 -7.85 9.80
CA ASN A 189 -21.01 -7.93 10.84
C ASN A 189 -22.44 -8.05 10.28
N HIS A 190 -22.62 -8.06 8.96
CA HIS A 190 -23.91 -8.36 8.33
C HIS A 190 -24.11 -9.85 8.06
N GLU A 191 -23.09 -10.68 8.30
CA GLU A 191 -23.12 -12.12 8.07
C GLU A 191 -23.11 -12.93 9.37
N HIS A 192 -23.53 -14.19 9.29
CA HIS A 192 -23.48 -15.12 10.41
C HIS A 192 -22.06 -15.62 10.65
N LEU A 193 -21.36 -15.07 11.64
CA LEU A 193 -19.95 -15.38 11.91
C LEU A 193 -19.68 -16.81 12.40
N ASP A 194 -20.69 -17.46 12.98
CA ASP A 194 -20.62 -18.86 13.45
C ASP A 194 -21.03 -19.88 12.38
N THR A 195 -21.15 -19.45 11.12
CA THR A 195 -21.40 -20.37 9.99
C THR A 195 -20.23 -21.32 9.76
N THR A 196 -20.52 -22.50 9.22
CA THR A 196 -19.51 -23.48 8.78
C THR A 196 -19.18 -23.35 7.29
N GLU A 197 -19.97 -22.59 6.53
CA GLU A 197 -19.82 -22.42 5.08
C GLU A 197 -19.13 -21.09 4.75
N LEU A 198 -18.30 -21.09 3.70
CA LEU A 198 -17.68 -19.86 3.21
C LEU A 198 -18.71 -18.97 2.53
N ILE A 199 -18.79 -17.72 2.98
CA ILE A 199 -19.59 -16.68 2.33
C ILE A 199 -18.68 -15.92 1.36
N SER A 200 -19.02 -15.97 0.07
CA SER A 200 -18.21 -15.38 -0.99
C SER A 200 -19.03 -14.41 -1.84
N TYR A 201 -18.43 -13.25 -2.14
CA TYR A 201 -19.01 -12.25 -3.05
C TYR A 201 -18.13 -12.16 -4.30
N PRO A 202 -18.69 -12.34 -5.50
CA PRO A 202 -17.95 -12.12 -6.74
C PRO A 202 -17.43 -10.67 -6.81
N LEU A 203 -16.20 -10.50 -7.31
CA LEU A 203 -15.61 -9.18 -7.54
C LEU A 203 -16.44 -8.40 -8.56
N ARG A 204 -16.80 -7.15 -8.22
CA ARG A 204 -17.45 -6.22 -9.14
C ARG A 204 -16.40 -5.53 -10.01
N SER A 205 -16.15 -6.08 -11.20
CA SER A 205 -15.18 -5.56 -12.17
C SER A 205 -15.77 -4.67 -13.27
N GLU A 206 -17.07 -4.75 -13.50
CA GLU A 206 -17.72 -3.93 -14.52
C GLU A 206 -17.76 -2.45 -14.11
N ALA A 207 -17.38 -1.57 -15.04
CA ALA A 207 -17.43 -0.13 -14.82
C ALA A 207 -18.86 0.32 -14.46
N GLN A 208 -18.99 1.03 -13.35
CA GLN A 208 -20.26 1.61 -12.90
C GLN A 208 -20.23 3.12 -13.11
N TYR A 209 -21.28 3.64 -13.74
CA TYR A 209 -21.45 5.06 -14.00
C TYR A 209 -22.78 5.52 -13.42
N TYR A 210 -22.77 6.67 -12.76
CA TYR A 210 -24.02 7.37 -12.46
C TYR A 210 -24.38 8.24 -13.66
N ALA A 211 -25.37 7.81 -14.44
CA ALA A 211 -25.91 8.61 -15.54
C ALA A 211 -26.67 9.82 -14.98
N VAL A 212 -26.17 11.02 -15.24
CA VAL A 212 -26.78 12.27 -14.78
C VAL A 212 -27.99 12.64 -15.65
N ASN A 213 -28.09 12.10 -16.86
CA ASN A 213 -29.18 12.27 -17.81
C ASN A 213 -29.41 11.01 -18.65
#